data_AF-A0A9J6APQ4-F1
#
_entry.id   AF-A0A9J6APQ4-F1
#
_cell.length_a   1.000
_cell.length_b   1.000
_cell.length_c   1.000
_cell.angle_alpha   90.00
_cell.angle_beta   90.00
_cell.angle_gamma   90.00
#
_symmetry.space_group_name_H-M   'P 1'
#
loop_
_entity.id
_entity.type
_entity.pdbx_description
1 polymer ?
#
loop_
_entity_poly.entity_id
_entity_poly.type
_entity_poly.pdbx_seq_one_letter_code
_entity_poly.pdbx_strand_id
1 'polypeptide(L)'
;MSKRYTGKLYDIPLPTNFSGMESSIVRLRSSSFWRKGANFSFFKIPHRVLPWPFVKRFDIIYENLGNLSSKYYDVTNYTFVTPVVGFLAYDARRSRENYGMVELNTMENHILIHFPPNKDNKNVTMKCVRFVKNGTIEFSNVTMNNTCMSRGQGHFAIVVPSLKPEEEEEEEENGNGNGGLKKRGNMERQSEKSEALDDVWVGNSRMPSASGIRTQPVLENSYVP
;
A
#
# COMPACT_ATOMS: atom_id res chain seq x y z
N MET A 1 -7.15 20.27 -29.45
CA MET A 1 -7.48 19.74 -28.10
C MET A 1 -8.99 19.85 -27.90
N SER A 2 -9.70 18.74 -27.68
CA SER A 2 -11.16 18.76 -27.50
C SER A 2 -11.55 19.59 -26.27
N LYS A 3 -12.65 20.34 -26.37
CA LYS A 3 -13.16 21.22 -25.31
C LYS A 3 -13.60 20.36 -24.11
N ARG A 4 -12.80 20.30 -23.05
CA ARG A 4 -13.17 19.59 -21.81
C ARG A 4 -14.20 20.42 -21.03
N TYR A 5 -15.42 19.91 -20.95
CA TYR A 5 -16.48 20.43 -20.09
C TYR A 5 -16.12 20.30 -18.60
N THR A 6 -16.33 21.37 -17.83
CA THR A 6 -16.14 21.38 -16.37
C THR A 6 -17.16 20.47 -15.70
N GLY A 7 -16.74 19.70 -14.70
CA GLY A 7 -17.62 18.78 -13.97
C GLY A 7 -17.95 17.47 -14.69
N LYS A 8 -17.33 17.20 -15.85
CA LYS A 8 -17.41 15.91 -16.54
C LYS A 8 -16.11 15.13 -16.31
N LEU A 9 -16.24 13.84 -16.02
CA LEU A 9 -15.13 12.91 -15.90
C LEU A 9 -14.60 12.53 -17.30
N TYR A 10 -13.28 12.48 -17.45
CA TYR A 10 -12.60 12.05 -18.68
C TYR A 10 -11.55 11.01 -18.36
N ASP A 11 -11.48 9.93 -19.12
CA ASP A 11 -10.47 8.91 -18.93
C ASP A 11 -9.11 9.37 -19.45
N ILE A 12 -8.06 8.97 -18.75
CA ILE A 12 -6.67 9.23 -19.09
C ILE A 12 -6.09 7.93 -19.65
N PRO A 13 -5.67 7.90 -20.92
CA PRO A 13 -5.05 6.70 -21.47
C PRO A 13 -3.74 6.43 -20.75
N LEU A 14 -3.59 5.20 -20.24
CA LEU A 14 -2.38 4.75 -19.56
C LEU A 14 -1.49 3.93 -20.52
N PRO A 15 -0.16 3.97 -20.34
CA PRO A 15 0.75 3.08 -21.05
C PRO A 15 0.40 1.60 -20.81
N THR A 16 0.75 0.74 -21.77
CA THR A 16 0.49 -0.71 -21.72
C THR A 16 1.04 -1.40 -20.47
N ASN A 17 2.12 -0.87 -19.90
CA ASN A 17 2.73 -1.37 -18.66
C ASN A 17 1.81 -1.25 -17.42
N PHE A 18 0.72 -0.47 -17.51
CA PHE A 18 -0.29 -0.28 -16.48
C PHE A 18 -1.64 -0.93 -16.85
N SER A 19 -1.62 -1.96 -17.70
CA SER A 19 -2.82 -2.72 -18.05
C SER A 19 -3.53 -3.22 -16.79
N GLY A 20 -4.84 -2.98 -16.71
CA GLY A 20 -5.65 -3.29 -15.52
C GLY A 20 -5.75 -2.16 -14.50
N MET A 21 -5.05 -1.03 -14.69
CA MET A 21 -5.33 0.22 -13.99
C MET A 21 -6.23 1.13 -14.81
N GLU A 22 -6.98 1.96 -14.11
CA GLU A 22 -7.80 3.02 -14.70
C GLU A 22 -7.44 4.35 -14.04
N SER A 23 -7.36 5.40 -14.85
CA SER A 23 -7.20 6.76 -14.36
C SER A 23 -8.14 7.70 -15.10
N SER A 24 -8.76 8.62 -14.37
CA SER A 24 -9.69 9.60 -14.93
C SER A 24 -9.46 10.96 -14.28
N ILE A 25 -9.82 12.03 -14.98
CA ILE A 25 -9.65 13.41 -14.53
C ILE A 25 -10.96 14.19 -14.66
N VAL A 26 -11.28 14.98 -13.64
CA VAL A 26 -12.37 15.96 -13.68
C VAL A 26 -11.86 17.33 -13.29
N ARG A 27 -12.20 18.33 -14.10
CA ARG A 27 -11.93 19.74 -13.79
C ARG A 27 -13.13 20.36 -13.08
N LEU A 28 -12.90 20.97 -11.93
CA LEU A 28 -13.94 21.58 -11.09
C LEU A 28 -13.68 23.05 -10.83
N ARG A 29 -14.76 23.80 -10.57
CA ARG A 29 -14.72 25.19 -10.07
C ARG A 29 -15.04 25.17 -8.59
N SER A 30 -14.19 25.78 -7.77
CA SER A 30 -14.28 25.71 -6.30
C SER A 30 -15.62 26.20 -5.75
N SER A 31 -16.22 27.24 -6.34
CA SER A 31 -17.54 27.72 -5.92
C SER A 31 -18.70 26.76 -6.27
N SER A 32 -18.57 25.97 -7.34
CA SER A 32 -19.58 24.96 -7.67
C SER A 32 -19.39 23.72 -6.80
N PHE A 33 -18.14 23.30 -6.64
CA PHE A 33 -17.77 22.18 -5.79
C PHE A 33 -18.16 22.41 -4.33
N TRP A 34 -17.90 23.60 -3.78
CA TRP A 34 -18.33 23.95 -2.42
C TRP A 34 -19.86 23.86 -2.24
N ARG A 35 -20.65 24.27 -3.25
CA ARG A 35 -22.13 24.20 -3.17
C ARG A 35 -22.69 22.81 -3.36
N LYS A 36 -22.09 21.99 -4.24
CA LYS A 36 -22.69 20.73 -4.72
C LYS A 36 -21.96 19.46 -4.27
N GLY A 37 -20.71 19.57 -3.85
CA GLY A 37 -19.81 18.43 -3.70
C GLY A 37 -19.42 17.83 -5.06
N ALA A 38 -19.03 16.56 -5.04
CA ALA A 38 -18.74 15.76 -6.23
C ALA A 38 -19.14 14.29 -5.99
N ASN A 39 -19.61 13.61 -7.03
CA ASN A 39 -19.97 12.20 -6.96
C ASN A 39 -19.50 11.51 -8.26
N PHE A 40 -18.41 10.76 -8.17
CA PHE A 40 -17.77 10.10 -9.31
C PHE A 40 -17.13 8.78 -8.89
N SER A 41 -17.31 7.74 -9.71
CA SER A 41 -16.71 6.42 -9.52
C SER A 41 -17.01 5.85 -8.12
N PHE A 42 -16.00 5.71 -7.27
CA PHE A 42 -16.12 5.18 -5.91
C PHE A 42 -16.36 6.27 -4.85
N PHE A 43 -16.29 7.55 -5.22
CA PHE A 43 -16.17 8.66 -4.27
C PHE A 43 -17.40 9.58 -4.27
N LYS A 44 -17.95 9.78 -3.08
CA LYS A 44 -18.94 10.82 -2.80
C LYS A 44 -18.33 11.86 -1.85
N ILE A 45 -17.94 12.98 -2.43
CA ILE A 45 -17.37 14.12 -1.72
C ILE A 45 -18.52 15.07 -1.35
N PRO A 46 -18.73 15.38 -0.06
CA PRO A 46 -19.83 16.21 0.37
C PRO A 46 -19.69 17.67 -0.10
N HIS A 47 -20.78 18.43 -0.02
CA HIS A 47 -20.73 19.88 -0.14
C HIS A 47 -19.97 20.50 1.05
N ARG A 48 -19.66 21.80 0.98
CA ARG A 48 -18.87 22.57 1.97
C ARG A 48 -17.41 22.12 2.15
N VAL A 49 -16.88 21.30 1.25
CA VAL A 49 -15.43 21.01 1.20
C VAL A 49 -14.72 22.13 0.46
N LEU A 50 -13.65 22.67 1.06
CA LEU A 50 -12.86 23.74 0.48
C LEU A 50 -11.46 23.23 0.09
N PRO A 51 -10.99 23.58 -1.12
CA PRO A 51 -9.60 23.35 -1.49
C PRO A 51 -8.67 24.26 -0.69
N TRP A 52 -7.57 23.69 -0.21
CA TRP A 52 -6.48 24.39 0.48
C TRP A 52 -5.12 24.10 -0.19
N PRO A 53 -4.36 25.11 -0.66
CA PRO A 53 -4.71 26.53 -0.68
C PRO A 53 -5.90 26.80 -1.62
N PHE A 54 -6.59 27.93 -1.41
CA PHE A 54 -7.74 28.28 -2.23
C PHE A 54 -7.34 28.57 -3.68
N VAL A 55 -7.95 27.83 -4.61
CA VAL A 55 -7.78 28.03 -6.06
C VAL A 55 -9.13 28.26 -6.73
N LYS A 56 -9.17 28.91 -7.89
CA LYS A 56 -10.44 29.16 -8.62
C LYS A 56 -10.97 27.89 -9.32
N ARG A 57 -10.05 27.07 -9.83
CA ARG A 57 -10.32 25.80 -10.52
C ARG A 57 -9.21 24.82 -10.16
N PHE A 58 -9.59 23.56 -9.99
CA PHE A 58 -8.67 22.47 -9.71
C PHE A 58 -9.13 21.21 -10.43
N ASP A 59 -8.19 20.33 -10.68
CA ASP A 59 -8.43 19.02 -11.26
C ASP A 59 -8.36 17.97 -10.17
N ILE A 60 -9.32 17.04 -10.15
CA ILE A 60 -9.23 15.81 -9.36
C ILE A 60 -8.84 14.70 -10.31
N ILE A 61 -7.75 14.01 -10.00
CA ILE A 61 -7.33 12.78 -10.66
C ILE A 61 -7.83 11.62 -9.81
N TYR A 62 -8.57 10.71 -10.43
CA TYR A 62 -9.01 9.44 -9.86
C TYR A 62 -8.12 8.33 -10.38
N GLU A 63 -7.83 7.38 -9.52
CA GLU A 63 -6.97 6.23 -9.83
C GLU A 63 -7.62 4.97 -9.27
N ASN A 64 -7.65 3.91 -10.07
CA ASN A 64 -8.08 2.58 -9.68
C ASN A 64 -6.99 1.60 -10.10
N LEU A 65 -6.31 1.01 -9.13
CA LEU A 65 -5.17 0.14 -9.39
C LEU A 65 -5.57 -1.29 -9.79
N GLY A 66 -6.85 -1.64 -9.63
CA GLY A 66 -7.34 -2.97 -9.99
C GLY A 66 -6.50 -4.09 -9.37
N ASN A 67 -6.14 -5.07 -10.20
CA ASN A 67 -5.34 -6.23 -9.79
C ASN A 67 -3.89 -5.90 -9.43
N LEU A 68 -3.42 -4.69 -9.75
CA LEU A 68 -2.06 -4.26 -9.44
C LEU A 68 -1.95 -3.64 -8.03
N SER A 69 -3.03 -3.63 -7.25
CA SER A 69 -3.05 -3.06 -5.90
C SER A 69 -1.93 -3.59 -5.02
N SER A 70 -1.82 -4.91 -4.86
CA SER A 70 -0.78 -5.56 -4.04
C SER A 70 0.64 -5.44 -4.60
N LYS A 71 0.79 -4.95 -5.84
CA LYS A 71 2.12 -4.67 -6.42
C LYS A 71 2.68 -3.33 -5.93
N TYR A 72 1.81 -2.37 -5.63
CA TYR A 72 2.20 -1.00 -5.26
C TYR A 72 1.93 -0.65 -3.81
N TYR A 73 1.01 -1.37 -3.17
CA TYR A 73 0.62 -1.16 -1.78
C TYR A 73 0.74 -2.47 -1.01
N ASP A 74 1.20 -2.34 0.23
CA ASP A 74 1.27 -3.43 1.20
C ASP A 74 0.82 -2.92 2.57
N VAL A 75 0.20 -3.79 3.35
CA VAL A 75 -0.28 -3.52 4.70
C VAL A 75 0.02 -4.74 5.55
N THR A 76 0.99 -4.63 6.45
CA THR A 76 1.48 -5.74 7.28
C THR A 76 0.33 -6.40 8.05
N ASN A 77 0.25 -7.74 7.98
CA ASN A 77 -0.80 -8.58 8.58
C ASN A 77 -2.20 -8.39 8.00
N TYR A 78 -2.34 -7.78 6.82
CA TYR A 78 -3.62 -7.64 6.14
C TYR A 78 -3.52 -8.02 4.66
N THR A 79 -4.64 -8.47 4.09
CA THR A 79 -4.81 -8.70 2.65
C THR A 79 -5.91 -7.80 2.09
N PHE A 80 -5.72 -7.33 0.86
CA PHE A 80 -6.71 -6.53 0.16
C PHE A 80 -7.89 -7.39 -0.31
N VAL A 81 -9.12 -6.97 0.01
CA VAL A 81 -10.36 -7.58 -0.52
C VAL A 81 -11.05 -6.68 -1.56
N THR A 82 -10.55 -5.47 -1.75
CA THR A 82 -10.94 -4.54 -2.82
C THR A 82 -9.68 -3.98 -3.49
N PRO A 83 -9.76 -3.51 -4.74
CA PRO A 83 -8.67 -2.75 -5.33
C PRO A 83 -8.40 -1.46 -4.54
N VAL A 84 -7.16 -0.99 -4.60
CA VAL A 84 -6.76 0.33 -4.12
C VAL A 84 -7.27 1.37 -5.10
N VAL A 85 -8.16 2.24 -4.62
CA VAL A 85 -8.72 3.36 -5.38
C VAL A 85 -8.36 4.67 -4.68
N GLY A 86 -8.01 5.69 -5.43
CA GLY A 86 -7.59 6.96 -4.85
C GLY A 86 -8.07 8.15 -5.64
N PHE A 87 -7.96 9.30 -5.00
CA PHE A 87 -8.00 10.57 -5.71
C PHE A 87 -7.07 11.59 -5.09
N LEU A 88 -6.57 12.48 -5.95
CA LEU A 88 -5.72 13.60 -5.57
C LEU A 88 -6.16 14.85 -6.34
N ALA A 89 -6.12 16.00 -5.68
CA ALA A 89 -6.49 17.29 -6.28
C ALA A 89 -5.26 18.17 -6.57
N TYR A 90 -5.32 18.87 -7.70
CA TYR A 90 -4.23 19.69 -8.24
C TYR A 90 -4.76 21.02 -8.79
N ASP A 91 -4.00 22.10 -8.62
CA ASP A 91 -4.29 23.41 -9.20
C ASP A 91 -4.28 23.33 -10.72
N ALA A 92 -5.43 23.59 -11.34
CA ALA A 92 -5.62 23.50 -12.79
C ALA A 92 -4.87 24.59 -13.58
N ARG A 93 -4.22 25.54 -12.89
CA ARG A 93 -3.46 26.66 -13.49
C ARG A 93 -1.96 26.41 -13.56
N ARG A 94 -1.42 25.51 -12.74
CA ARG A 94 0.03 25.26 -12.67
C ARG A 94 0.44 24.20 -13.70
N SER A 95 1.64 24.36 -14.26
CA SER A 95 2.24 23.37 -15.17
C SER A 95 2.69 22.12 -14.40
N ARG A 96 2.97 21.04 -15.14
CA ARG A 96 3.41 19.74 -14.62
C ARG A 96 4.70 19.79 -13.76
N GLU A 97 5.46 20.87 -13.83
CA GLU A 97 6.76 21.02 -13.15
C GLU A 97 6.66 21.55 -11.71
N ASN A 98 5.49 22.06 -11.32
CA ASN A 98 5.28 22.59 -9.98
C ASN A 98 3.98 21.98 -9.43
N TYR A 99 4.12 20.92 -8.62
CA TYR A 99 3.01 20.17 -8.04
C TYR A 99 2.20 21.06 -7.10
N GLY A 100 1.31 21.88 -7.68
CA GLY A 100 0.34 22.68 -6.96
C GLY A 100 -0.77 21.80 -6.42
N MET A 101 -0.42 20.80 -5.61
CA MET A 101 -1.41 19.97 -4.93
C MET A 101 -2.33 20.85 -4.10
N VAL A 102 -3.59 20.43 -4.10
CA VAL A 102 -4.66 21.07 -3.38
C VAL A 102 -5.20 20.04 -2.42
N GLU A 103 -5.17 20.35 -1.13
CA GLU A 103 -5.80 19.52 -0.11
C GLU A 103 -7.30 19.79 -0.08
N LEU A 104 -8.08 18.73 0.10
CA LEU A 104 -9.52 18.84 0.30
C LEU A 104 -9.80 18.60 1.77
N ASN A 105 -9.94 19.70 2.52
CA ASN A 105 -10.21 19.63 3.95
C ASN A 105 -11.71 19.56 4.19
N THR A 106 -12.13 18.50 4.88
CA THR A 106 -13.50 18.34 5.35
C THR A 106 -13.62 18.93 6.76
N MET A 107 -14.65 19.75 7.00
CA MET A 107 -14.92 20.30 8.34
C MET A 107 -15.74 19.29 9.16
N GLU A 108 -16.95 18.98 8.70
CA GLU A 108 -17.93 18.16 9.43
C GLU A 108 -18.27 16.86 8.70
N ASN A 109 -18.53 16.96 7.39
CA ASN A 109 -18.95 15.82 6.57
C ASN A 109 -17.76 15.06 6.00
N HIS A 110 -17.76 13.74 6.14
CA HIS A 110 -16.71 12.88 5.62
C HIS A 110 -16.91 12.60 4.13
N ILE A 111 -15.80 12.43 3.42
CA ILE A 111 -15.78 11.82 2.08
C ILE A 111 -16.16 10.36 2.25
N LEU A 112 -17.12 9.90 1.46
CA LEU A 112 -17.54 8.50 1.45
C LEU A 112 -16.89 7.80 0.26
N ILE A 113 -16.30 6.64 0.52
CA ILE A 113 -15.72 5.76 -0.47
C ILE A 113 -16.54 4.47 -0.49
N HIS A 114 -17.31 4.27 -1.54
CA HIS A 114 -18.22 3.15 -1.69
C HIS A 114 -17.60 2.07 -2.57
N PHE A 115 -17.27 0.92 -1.98
CA PHE A 115 -16.80 -0.24 -2.72
C PHE A 115 -17.98 -1.16 -3.09
N PRO A 116 -17.98 -1.76 -4.29
CA PRO A 116 -18.95 -2.79 -4.64
C PRO A 116 -18.96 -3.92 -3.61
N PRO A 117 -20.13 -4.49 -3.28
CA PRO A 117 -20.22 -5.62 -2.37
C PRO A 117 -19.43 -6.80 -2.93
N ASN A 118 -18.48 -7.31 -2.15
CA ASN A 118 -17.79 -8.55 -2.48
C ASN A 118 -18.60 -9.73 -1.94
N LYS A 119 -18.68 -10.84 -2.68
CA LYS A 119 -19.50 -12.01 -2.29
C LYS A 119 -18.89 -12.81 -1.14
N ASP A 120 -17.68 -12.49 -0.76
CA ASP A 120 -16.89 -13.26 0.19
C ASP A 120 -17.03 -12.73 1.62
N ASN A 121 -17.61 -13.61 2.46
CA ASN A 121 -17.40 -13.76 3.90
C ASN A 121 -18.16 -12.81 4.84
N LYS A 122 -19.22 -13.37 5.44
CA LYS A 122 -20.07 -12.75 6.46
C LYS A 122 -19.44 -12.66 7.87
N ASN A 123 -18.23 -13.19 8.07
CA ASN A 123 -17.68 -13.42 9.41
C ASN A 123 -16.28 -12.81 9.65
N VAL A 124 -15.74 -11.99 8.75
CA VAL A 124 -14.39 -11.43 8.90
C VAL A 124 -14.45 -9.92 9.17
N THR A 125 -13.69 -9.45 10.16
CA THR A 125 -13.61 -8.02 10.51
C THR A 125 -12.87 -7.26 9.43
N MET A 126 -13.62 -6.64 8.52
CA MET A 126 -13.08 -5.77 7.47
C MET A 126 -12.68 -4.40 8.04
N LYS A 127 -11.54 -3.87 7.59
CA LYS A 127 -11.09 -2.52 7.90
C LYS A 127 -10.86 -1.72 6.64
N CYS A 128 -11.17 -0.44 6.71
CA CYS A 128 -10.77 0.54 5.72
C CYS A 128 -9.32 0.94 5.99
N VAL A 129 -8.51 0.99 4.94
CA VAL A 129 -7.16 1.53 4.99
C VAL A 129 -7.08 2.78 4.11
N ARG A 130 -6.41 3.82 4.60
CA ARG A 130 -6.08 5.04 3.86
C ARG A 130 -4.58 5.23 3.81
N PHE A 131 -4.05 5.37 2.60
CA PHE A 131 -2.67 5.75 2.34
C PHE A 131 -2.60 7.24 2.08
N VAL A 132 -1.87 7.94 2.96
CA VAL A 132 -1.67 9.38 2.88
C VAL A 132 -0.37 9.65 2.13
N LYS A 133 -0.27 10.84 1.51
CA LYS A 133 0.88 11.23 0.70
C LYS A 133 2.24 11.14 1.43
N ASN A 134 2.25 11.31 2.75
CA ASN A 134 3.47 11.19 3.57
C ASN A 134 3.88 9.74 3.88
N GLY A 135 3.20 8.75 3.29
CA GLY A 135 3.44 7.32 3.54
C GLY A 135 2.75 6.78 4.79
N THR A 136 2.03 7.62 5.55
CA THR A 136 1.26 7.15 6.71
C THR A 136 0.09 6.29 6.25
N ILE A 137 -0.14 5.18 6.96
CA ILE A 137 -1.25 4.26 6.77
C ILE A 137 -2.22 4.46 7.93
N GLU A 138 -3.46 4.82 7.62
CA GLU A 138 -4.52 5.03 8.61
C GLU A 138 -5.59 3.96 8.48
N PHE A 139 -6.02 3.40 9.62
CA PHE A 139 -7.10 2.42 9.68
C PHE A 139 -8.38 3.05 10.18
N SER A 140 -9.51 2.57 9.66
CA SER A 140 -10.84 2.88 10.17
C SER A 140 -11.78 1.69 9.98
N ASN A 141 -12.91 1.69 10.68
CA ASN A 141 -13.90 0.63 10.53
C ASN A 141 -14.68 0.83 9.22
N VAL A 142 -15.00 -0.29 8.57
CA VAL A 142 -15.94 -0.29 7.45
C VAL A 142 -17.34 0.00 7.98
N THR A 143 -18.02 0.97 7.38
CA THR A 143 -19.43 1.25 7.68
C THR A 143 -20.34 0.31 6.88
N MET A 144 -21.63 0.28 7.21
CA MET A 144 -22.60 -0.57 6.49
C MET A 144 -22.49 -0.35 4.96
N ASN A 145 -22.57 -1.45 4.20
CA ASN A 145 -22.46 -1.47 2.73
C ASN A 145 -21.06 -1.14 2.17
N ASN A 146 -20.00 -1.76 2.69
CA ASN A 146 -18.63 -1.66 2.15
C ASN A 146 -18.16 -0.22 1.92
N THR A 147 -18.49 0.66 2.87
CA THR A 147 -18.25 2.10 2.75
C THR A 147 -17.19 2.54 3.75
N CYS A 148 -16.19 3.25 3.26
CA CYS A 148 -15.17 3.91 4.08
C CYS A 148 -15.47 5.40 4.23
N MET A 149 -15.15 5.95 5.40
CA MET A 149 -15.27 7.38 5.69
C MET A 149 -13.87 7.99 5.83
N SER A 150 -13.64 9.13 5.18
CA SER A 150 -12.36 9.84 5.28
C SER A 150 -12.53 11.34 5.41
N ARG A 151 -11.56 11.99 6.06
CA ARG A 151 -11.53 13.45 6.20
C ARG A 151 -10.73 14.16 5.11
N GLY A 152 -10.03 13.43 4.25
CA GLY A 152 -9.17 14.01 3.23
C GLY A 152 -8.97 13.09 2.04
N GLN A 153 -8.11 13.54 1.13
CA GLN A 153 -7.71 12.80 -0.08
C GLN A 153 -6.67 11.72 0.22
N GLY A 154 -6.43 10.83 -0.75
CA GLY A 154 -5.49 9.72 -0.63
C GLY A 154 -5.94 8.50 -1.42
N HIS A 155 -5.32 7.36 -1.11
CA HIS A 155 -5.69 6.07 -1.66
C HIS A 155 -6.33 5.20 -0.59
N PHE A 156 -7.31 4.40 -0.98
CA PHE A 156 -8.21 3.71 -0.09
C PHE A 156 -8.41 2.27 -0.56
N ALA A 157 -8.53 1.37 0.40
CA ALA A 157 -8.99 0.00 0.15
C ALA A 157 -9.69 -0.55 1.39
N ILE A 158 -10.37 -1.68 1.21
CA ILE A 158 -10.82 -2.55 2.30
C ILE A 158 -9.86 -3.72 2.39
N VAL A 159 -9.45 -4.01 3.62
CA VAL A 159 -8.55 -5.10 3.96
C VAL A 159 -9.14 -6.00 5.03
N VAL A 160 -8.70 -7.25 5.05
CA VAL A 160 -8.98 -8.22 6.12
C VAL A 160 -7.69 -8.70 6.74
N PRO A 161 -7.68 -9.14 8.01
CA PRO A 161 -6.49 -9.73 8.61
C PRO A 161 -6.00 -10.92 7.77
N SER A 162 -4.70 -10.94 7.49
CA SER A 162 -4.06 -12.12 6.91
C SER A 162 -4.13 -13.25 7.93
N LEU A 163 -4.56 -14.44 7.51
CA LEU A 163 -4.33 -15.64 8.32
C LEU A 163 -2.82 -15.75 8.49
N LYS A 164 -2.35 -15.82 9.74
CA LYS A 164 -0.95 -16.19 9.97
C LYS A 164 -0.74 -17.54 9.31
N PRO A 165 0.37 -17.79 8.59
CA PRO A 165 0.74 -19.17 8.31
C PRO A 165 0.78 -19.88 9.66
N GLU A 166 0.01 -20.94 9.80
CA GLU A 166 0.15 -21.85 10.94
C GLU A 166 1.64 -22.23 10.95
N GLU A 167 2.35 -21.88 12.02
CA GLU A 167 3.65 -22.49 12.29
C GLU A 167 3.34 -23.99 12.35
N GLU A 168 3.88 -24.76 11.41
CA GLU A 168 3.72 -26.22 11.40
C GLU A 168 4.28 -26.73 12.74
N GLU A 169 3.39 -26.96 13.70
CA GLU A 169 3.70 -27.71 14.91
C GLU A 169 4.03 -29.13 14.41
N GLU A 170 5.31 -29.50 14.41
CA GLU A 170 5.74 -30.88 14.21
C GLU A 170 5.10 -31.73 15.33
N GLU A 171 3.98 -32.38 15.03
CA GLU A 171 3.41 -33.43 15.88
C GLU A 171 4.41 -34.60 15.94
N GLU A 172 5.10 -34.78 17.07
CA GLU A 172 5.83 -36.01 17.35
C GLU A 172 4.84 -37.17 17.51
N GLU A 173 4.64 -37.94 16.43
CA GLU A 173 4.05 -39.27 16.50
C GLU A 173 4.93 -40.21 17.36
N ASN A 174 4.33 -40.77 18.40
CA ASN A 174 4.90 -41.85 19.22
C ASN A 174 5.12 -43.13 18.38
N GLY A 175 6.25 -43.20 17.69
CA GLY A 175 6.72 -44.37 16.94
C GLY A 175 8.02 -44.92 17.53
N ASN A 176 7.90 -46.01 18.28
CA ASN A 176 9.00 -46.76 18.89
C ASN A 176 10.01 -47.26 17.82
N GLY A 177 11.17 -46.59 17.71
CA GLY A 177 12.19 -46.89 16.69
C GLY A 177 13.61 -46.51 17.14
N ASN A 178 14.16 -47.29 18.07
CA ASN A 178 15.53 -47.15 18.55
C ASN A 178 16.57 -47.33 17.42
N GLY A 179 17.33 -46.27 17.09
CA GLY A 179 18.55 -46.43 16.28
C GLY A 179 19.29 -45.17 15.81
N GLY A 180 18.63 -44.01 15.68
CA GLY A 180 19.23 -42.84 14.98
C GLY A 180 19.85 -41.74 15.86
N LEU A 181 19.28 -41.46 17.04
CA LEU A 181 19.58 -40.22 17.79
C LEU A 181 20.94 -40.19 18.49
N LYS A 182 21.53 -41.36 18.81
CA LYS A 182 22.80 -41.42 19.55
C LYS A 182 24.01 -40.86 18.77
N LYS A 183 23.89 -40.75 17.44
CA LYS A 183 24.95 -40.21 16.56
C LYS A 183 24.90 -38.68 16.40
N ARG A 184 23.73 -38.04 16.46
CA ARG A 184 23.59 -36.57 16.28
C ARG A 184 24.02 -35.79 17.52
N GLY A 185 23.61 -36.23 18.72
CA GLY A 185 23.98 -35.54 19.96
C GLY A 185 25.49 -35.57 20.27
N ASN A 186 26.22 -36.55 19.75
CA ASN A 186 27.69 -36.60 19.86
C ASN A 186 28.39 -35.62 18.91
N MET A 187 27.77 -35.32 17.76
CA MET A 187 28.29 -34.39 16.76
C MET A 187 28.07 -32.93 17.20
N GLU A 188 26.90 -32.62 17.77
CA GLU A 188 26.59 -31.30 18.37
C GLU A 188 27.53 -30.98 19.54
N ARG A 189 27.81 -31.94 20.43
CA ARG A 189 28.78 -31.78 21.54
C ARG A 189 30.22 -31.59 21.09
N GLN A 190 30.58 -32.03 19.88
CA GLN A 190 31.90 -31.78 19.30
C GLN A 190 31.97 -30.41 18.62
N SER A 191 30.86 -29.93 18.05
CA SER A 191 30.77 -28.58 17.45
C SER A 191 30.98 -27.48 18.50
N GLU A 192 30.38 -27.63 19.69
CA GLU A 192 30.51 -26.67 20.81
C GLU A 192 31.93 -26.61 21.42
N LYS A 193 32.81 -27.56 21.07
CA LYS A 193 34.22 -27.56 21.48
C LYS A 193 35.16 -26.87 20.48
N SER A 194 34.63 -26.37 19.38
CA SER A 194 35.41 -25.64 18.37
C SER A 194 35.48 -24.17 18.77
N GLU A 195 36.67 -23.57 18.68
CA GLU A 195 36.92 -22.18 19.07
C GLU A 195 35.93 -21.21 18.40
N ALA A 196 35.34 -20.31 19.18
CA ALA A 196 34.43 -19.28 18.70
C ALA A 196 35.18 -18.32 17.77
N LEU A 197 34.70 -18.15 16.54
CA LEU A 197 35.17 -17.08 15.66
C LEU A 197 34.77 -15.74 16.30
N ASP A 198 35.67 -14.76 16.28
CA ASP A 198 35.38 -13.41 16.77
C ASP A 198 34.22 -12.80 15.98
N ASP A 199 33.30 -12.10 16.64
CA ASP A 199 32.17 -11.43 15.97
C ASP A 199 32.37 -9.91 15.94
N VAL A 200 31.95 -9.27 14.86
CA VAL A 200 31.94 -7.81 14.73
C VAL A 200 30.53 -7.32 14.38
N TRP A 201 30.16 -6.17 14.94
CA TRP A 201 28.92 -5.47 14.61
C TRP A 201 29.08 -4.62 13.36
N VAL A 202 28.22 -4.83 12.36
CA VAL A 202 28.11 -3.98 11.16
C VAL A 202 26.71 -3.36 11.17
N GLY A 203 26.62 -2.11 11.59
CA GLY A 203 25.34 -1.45 11.83
C GLY A 203 24.53 -2.20 12.91
N ASN A 204 23.34 -2.70 12.54
CA ASN A 204 22.45 -3.43 13.44
C ASN A 204 22.54 -4.96 13.28
N SER A 205 23.47 -5.47 12.46
CA SER A 205 23.67 -6.90 12.24
C SER A 205 25.00 -7.35 12.84
N ARG A 206 24.97 -8.49 13.53
CA ARG A 206 26.15 -9.15 14.08
C ARG A 206 26.68 -10.16 13.05
N MET A 207 27.92 -10.01 12.62
CA MET A 207 28.55 -10.87 11.61
C MET A 207 29.83 -11.50 12.16
N PRO A 208 30.10 -12.78 11.83
CA PRO A 208 31.35 -13.44 12.20
C PRO A 208 32.51 -12.79 11.44
N SER A 209 33.61 -12.55 12.14
CA SER A 209 34.82 -11.89 11.67
C SER A 209 36.01 -12.83 11.81
N ALA A 210 36.76 -13.03 10.72
CA ALA A 210 37.96 -13.85 10.72
C ALA A 210 39.19 -12.96 10.50
N SER A 211 40.20 -13.11 11.37
CA SER A 211 41.45 -12.34 11.31
C SER A 211 42.37 -12.71 10.14
N GLY A 212 42.00 -13.70 9.32
CA GLY A 212 42.77 -14.14 8.16
C GLY A 212 41.93 -14.87 7.11
N ILE A 213 42.31 -14.71 5.85
CA ILE A 213 41.69 -15.35 4.69
C ILE A 213 42.64 -16.42 4.15
N ARG A 214 42.18 -17.68 4.10
CA ARG A 214 42.98 -18.80 3.55
C ARG A 214 43.06 -18.77 2.02
N THR A 215 42.09 -18.11 1.39
CA THR A 215 42.00 -17.95 -0.06
C THR A 215 41.80 -16.48 -0.37
N GLN A 216 42.61 -15.93 -1.28
CA GLN A 216 42.41 -14.56 -1.73
C GLN A 216 41.18 -14.51 -2.64
N PRO A 217 40.20 -13.64 -2.36
CA PRO A 217 39.08 -13.44 -3.28
C PRO A 217 39.63 -12.82 -4.57
N VAL A 218 39.43 -13.51 -5.68
CA VAL A 218 39.69 -12.95 -7.00
C VAL A 218 38.46 -12.16 -7.40
N LEU A 219 38.62 -10.83 -7.53
CA LEU A 219 37.59 -9.98 -8.08
C LEU A 219 37.39 -10.37 -9.56
N GLU A 220 36.19 -10.77 -9.96
CA GLU A 220 35.85 -10.88 -11.37
C GLU A 220 35.81 -9.47 -11.98
N ASN A 221 36.89 -9.11 -12.66
CA ASN A 221 37.08 -7.81 -13.31
C ASN A 221 36.00 -7.55 -14.37
N SER A 222 35.21 -6.49 -14.15
CA SER A 222 35.27 -5.19 -14.83
C SER A 222 34.39 -5.06 -16.08
N TYR A 223 33.20 -4.47 -15.90
CA TYR A 223 32.50 -3.79 -16.98
C TYR A 223 33.25 -2.49 -17.30
N VAL A 224 34.03 -2.54 -18.38
CA VAL A 224 34.67 -1.39 -19.05
C VAL A 224 33.58 -0.59 -19.79
N PRO A 225 33.69 0.75 -19.93
CA PRO A 225 32.57 1.67 -20.19
C PRO A 225 31.74 1.42 -21.46
#